data_AF-A0A1Y3C7A3-F1
#
_entry.id   AF-A0A1Y3C7A3-F1
#
_cell.length_a   1.000
_cell.length_b   1.000
_cell.length_c   1.000
_cell.angle_alpha   90.00
_cell.angle_beta   90.00
_cell.angle_gamma   90.00
#
_symmetry.space_group_name_H-M   'P 1'
#
loop_
_entity.id
_entity.type
_entity.pdbx_description
1 polymer ?
#
loop_
_entity_poly.entity_id
_entity_poly.type
_entity_poly.pdbx_seq_one_letter_code
_entity_poly.pdbx_strand_id
1 'polypeptide(L)' 'MAPDEAYVKCDFLKGDVVVYMDHISFDSLQTIDNYQLNEYYWLENGQLVHRADIRSATPGELKAKRRLDQPTALFVSG' A
#
# COMPACT_ATOMS: atom_id res chain seq x y z
N MET A 1 3.65 21.37 -30.01
CA MET A 1 4.38 20.36 -29.22
C MET A 1 3.98 20.56 -27.77
N ALA A 2 3.04 19.78 -27.28
CA ALA A 2 2.64 19.71 -25.86
C ALA A 2 1.71 18.48 -25.66
N PRO A 3 1.68 17.88 -24.45
CA PRO A 3 2.35 18.35 -23.24
C PRO A 3 3.37 17.35 -22.65
N ASP A 4 4.49 17.91 -22.18
CA ASP A 4 5.35 17.36 -21.11
C ASP A 4 4.64 17.52 -19.75
N GLU A 5 3.37 17.14 -19.68
CA GLU A 5 2.60 17.13 -18.43
C GLU A 5 3.09 15.93 -17.64
N ALA A 6 4.00 16.21 -16.71
CA ALA A 6 4.41 15.39 -15.57
C ALA A 6 3.67 14.05 -15.52
N TYR A 7 4.29 13.00 -16.05
CA TYR A 7 3.79 11.64 -15.90
C TYR A 7 3.76 11.38 -14.38
N VAL A 8 2.59 11.59 -13.78
CA VAL A 8 2.42 11.46 -12.34
C VAL A 8 2.71 10.01 -12.04
N LYS A 9 3.90 9.76 -11.48
CA LYS A 9 4.39 8.43 -11.22
C LYS A 9 3.54 7.84 -10.10
N CYS A 10 2.48 7.13 -10.50
CA CYS A 10 1.62 6.39 -9.60
C CYS A 10 2.33 5.08 -9.23
N ASP A 11 2.54 4.85 -7.94
CA ASP A 11 3.20 3.62 -7.47
C ASP A 11 2.25 2.45 -7.32
N PHE A 12 0.95 2.74 -7.29
CA PHE A 12 -0.11 1.75 -7.21
C PHE A 12 -1.16 2.02 -8.29
N LEU A 13 -1.73 0.94 -8.81
CA LEU A 13 -2.81 0.95 -9.79
C LEU A 13 -4.11 0.45 -9.15
N LYS A 14 -5.25 0.76 -9.78
CA LYS A 14 -6.54 0.18 -9.39
C LYS A 14 -6.46 -1.35 -9.37
N GLY A 15 -6.91 -1.96 -8.28
CA GLY A 15 -6.87 -3.40 -8.04
C GLY A 15 -5.61 -3.87 -7.30
N ASP A 16 -4.60 -3.01 -7.11
CA ASP A 16 -3.44 -3.35 -6.29
C ASP A 16 -3.85 -3.52 -4.84
N VAL A 17 -3.29 -4.54 -4.21
CA VAL A 17 -3.55 -4.84 -2.80
C VAL A 17 -2.42 -4.28 -1.96
N VAL A 18 -2.78 -3.40 -1.03
CA VAL A 18 -1.87 -2.68 -0.15
C VAL A 18 -2.21 -2.97 1.31
N VAL A 19 -1.24 -2.71 2.18
CA VAL A 19 -1.39 -2.71 3.63
C VAL A 19 -0.89 -1.40 4.18
N TYR A 20 -1.39 -1.00 5.35
CA TYR A 20 -0.89 0.16 6.05
C TYR A 20 0.52 -0.09 6.59
N MET A 21 1.30 0.98 6.67
CA MET A 21 2.62 1.01 7.30
C MET A 21 2.55 0.76 8.81
N ASP A 22 3.71 0.48 9.41
CA ASP A 22 3.78 -0.02 10.79
C ASP A 22 3.31 0.97 11.87
N HIS A 23 3.32 2.28 11.58
CA HIS A 23 2.79 3.30 12.49
C HIS A 23 1.26 3.33 12.56
N ILE A 24 0.56 2.60 11.69
CA ILE A 24 -0.90 2.50 11.68
C ILE A 24 -1.27 1.09 12.11
N SER A 25 -1.97 0.98 13.25
CA SER A 25 -2.46 -0.29 13.80
C SER A 25 -3.70 -0.78 13.05
N PHE A 26 -3.51 -1.18 11.79
CA PHE A 26 -4.57 -1.73 10.96
C PHE A 26 -4.06 -2.93 10.16
N ASP A 27 -4.70 -4.07 10.39
CA ASP A 27 -4.19 -5.36 9.90
C ASP A 27 -4.91 -5.88 8.65
N SER A 28 -5.92 -5.16 8.15
CA SER A 28 -6.69 -5.61 6.99
C SER A 28 -6.05 -5.14 5.69
N LEU A 29 -6.00 -6.03 4.70
CA LEU A 29 -5.59 -5.67 3.34
C LEU A 29 -6.61 -4.71 2.74
N GLN A 30 -6.11 -3.74 1.99
CA GLN A 30 -6.91 -2.76 1.26
C GLN A 30 -6.64 -2.91 -0.23
N THR A 31 -7.64 -2.60 -1.04
CA THR A 31 -7.49 -2.57 -2.49
C THR A 31 -7.55 -1.13 -2.95
N ILE A 32 -6.64 -0.72 -3.83
CA ILE A 32 -6.68 0.58 -4.48
C ILE A 32 -7.87 0.62 -5.44
N ASP A 33 -8.73 1.63 -5.31
CA ASP A 33 -9.80 1.91 -6.26
C ASP A 33 -9.39 2.97 -7.28
N ASN A 34 -8.79 4.09 -6.83
CA ASN A 34 -8.42 5.17 -7.73
C ASN A 34 -7.27 6.04 -7.20
N TYR A 35 -6.48 6.59 -8.12
CA TYR A 35 -5.46 7.59 -7.79
C TYR A 35 -6.08 8.99 -7.65
N GLN A 36 -5.51 9.81 -6.78
CA GLN A 36 -5.84 11.23 -6.59
C GLN A 36 -4.56 12.08 -6.63
N LEU A 37 -4.72 13.36 -6.98
CA LEU A 37 -3.62 14.32 -6.94
C LEU A 37 -2.92 14.34 -5.57
N ASN A 38 -1.64 14.74 -5.56
CA ASN A 38 -0.79 14.83 -4.37
C ASN A 38 -0.54 13.49 -3.67
N GLU A 39 -0.36 12.41 -4.43
CA GLU A 39 0.03 11.08 -3.90
C GLU A 39 -1.00 10.43 -2.96
N TYR A 40 -2.28 10.80 -3.12
CA TYR A 40 -3.38 10.15 -2.39
C TYR A 40 -4.04 9.06 -3.24
N TYR A 41 -4.60 8.07 -2.54
CA TYR A 41 -5.29 6.93 -3.16
C TYR A 41 -6.62 6.68 -2.45
N TRP A 42 -7.67 6.49 -3.24
CA TRP A 42 -8.93 5.93 -2.76
C TRP A 42 -8.81 4.42 -2.64
N LEU A 43 -9.31 3.90 -1.53
CA LEU A 43 -9.47 2.48 -1.29
C LEU A 43 -10.90 2.04 -1.63
N GLU A 44 -11.10 0.78 -1.99
CA GLU A 44 -12.45 0.25 -2.31
C GLU A 44 -13.44 0.36 -1.15
N ASN A 45 -12.97 0.47 0.08
CA ASN A 45 -13.81 0.69 1.26
C ASN A 45 -14.23 2.17 1.46
N GLY A 46 -13.86 3.06 0.53
CA GLY A 46 -14.17 4.48 0.58
C GLY A 46 -13.25 5.31 1.48
N GLN A 47 -12.11 4.76 1.94
CA GLN A 47 -11.09 5.53 2.67
C GLN A 47 -10.10 6.19 1.71
N LEU A 48 -9.61 7.38 2.08
CA LEU A 48 -8.56 8.10 1.38
C LEU A 48 -7.26 7.97 2.18
N VAL A 49 -6.16 7.57 1.51
CA VAL A 49 -4.86 7.33 2.15
C VAL A 49 -3.73 7.99 1.37
N HIS A 50 -2.69 8.42 2.07
CA HIS A 50 -1.49 8.95 1.44
C HIS A 50 -0.51 7.82 1.11
N ARG A 51 0.23 7.95 0.00
CA ARG A 51 1.26 6.99 -0.44
C ARG A 51 2.20 6.56 0.68
N ALA A 52 2.64 7.50 1.52
CA ALA A 52 3.60 7.24 2.58
C ALA A 52 3.05 6.38 3.73
N ASP A 53 1.72 6.23 3.82
CA ASP A 53 1.05 5.46 4.87
C ASP A 53 0.73 4.02 4.44
N ILE A 54 1.00 3.66 3.19
CA ILE A 54 0.69 2.36 2.62
C ILE A 54 1.88 1.75 1.87
N ARG A 55 1.91 0.42 1.78
CA ARG A 55 2.84 -0.35 0.95
C ARG A 55 2.13 -1.50 0.26
N SER A 56 2.72 -2.03 -0.81
CA SER A 56 2.25 -3.28 -1.41
C SER A 56 2.20 -4.40 -0.38
N ALA A 57 1.13 -5.20 -0.43
CA ALA A 57 1.04 -6.42 0.36
C ALA A 57 2.10 -7.42 -0.11
N THR A 58 2.79 -8.06 0.82
CA THR A 58 3.72 -9.15 0.53
C THR A 58 2.96 -10.41 0.11
N PRO A 59 3.60 -11.36 -0.62
CA PRO A 59 2.97 -12.64 -0.95
C PRO A 59 2.46 -13.42 0.28
N GLY A 60 3.16 -13.29 1.42
CA GLY A 60 2.74 -13.88 2.69
C GLY A 60 1.43 -13.28 3.22
N GLU A 61 1.30 -11.96 3.15
CA GLU A 61 0.09 -11.23 3.56
C GLU A 61 -1.10 -11.53 2.63
N LEU A 62 -0.86 -11.58 1.32
CA LEU A 62 -1.87 -11.97 0.34
C LEU A 62 -2.39 -13.39 0.61
N LYS A 63 -1.49 -14.34 0.89
CA LYS A 63 -1.85 -15.72 1.22
C LYS A 63 -2.60 -15.80 2.55
N ALA A 64 -2.20 -15.02 3.55
CA ALA A 64 -2.83 -14.97 4.86
C ALA A 64 -4.13 -14.16 4.89
N LYS A 65 -4.40 -13.36 3.84
CA LYS A 65 -5.50 -12.38 3.76
C LYS A 65 -5.54 -11.41 4.94
N ARG A 66 -4.39 -11.15 5.56
CA ARG A 66 -4.18 -10.15 6.61
C ARG A 66 -2.74 -9.63 6.54
N ARG A 67 -2.53 -8.41 7.04
CA ARG A 67 -1.20 -7.89 7.33
C ARG A 67 -0.54 -8.81 8.33
N LEU A 68 0.74 -9.06 8.10
CA LEU A 68 1.56 -9.82 9.02
C LEU A 68 2.46 -8.82 9.72
N ASP A 69 2.63 -8.97 11.03
CA ASP A 69 3.71 -8.29 11.72
C ASP A 69 5.01 -8.59 10.98
N GLN A 70 5.87 -7.57 10.83
CA GLN A 70 7.19 -7.81 10.28
C GLN A 70 7.78 -9.01 11.01
N PRO A 71 8.30 -10.02 10.28
CA PRO A 71 8.99 -11.11 10.93
C PRO A 71 10.09 -10.46 11.76
N THR A 72 9.94 -10.49 13.09
CA THR A 72 11.04 -10.16 13.98
C THR A 72 12.12 -11.14 13.57
N ALA A 73 13.13 -10.65 12.87
CA ALA A 73 14.25 -11.47 12.47
C ALA A 73 14.96 -11.84 13.77
N LEU A 74 14.53 -12.96 14.35
CA LEU A 74 15.21 -13.64 15.43
C LEU A 74 16.48 -14.21 14.81
N PHE A 75 17.47 -13.36 14.59
CA PHE A 75 18.82 -13.81 14.30
C PHE A 75 19.31 -14.53 15.56
N VAL A 76 19.17 -15.85 15.59
CA VAL A 76 19.85 -16.69 16.56
C VAL A 76 21.32 -16.71 16.15
N SER A 77 22.12 -15.85 16.74
CA SER A 77 23.58 -16.00 16.71
C SER A 77 23.92 -17.22 17.55
N GLY A 78 24.38 -18.28 16.88
CA GLY A 78 24.97 -19.46 17.53
C GLY A 78 26.39 -19.21 18.01
#